data_AF-R1EZ78-F1
#
_entry.id   AF-R1EZ78-F1
#
_cell.length_a   1.000
_cell.length_b   1.000
_cell.length_c   1.000
_cell.angle_alpha   90.00
_cell.angle_beta   90.00
_cell.angle_gamma   90.00
#
_symmetry.space_group_name_H-M   'P 1'
#
loop_
_entity.id
_entity.type
_entity.pdbx_description
1 polymer ?
#
loop_
_entity_poly.entity_id
_entity_poly.type
_entity_poly.pdbx_seq_one_letter_code
_entity_poly.pdbx_strand_id
1 'polypeptide(L)'
;MSQKTLKFVNSLRVTHAIPGRVKFELDVEQHHTNRLKILHGGTIASMVTYLNSGGTEGNTIRAEVVCDKFGKTLAYTNIKFFNDKNEIVARGSHTKYVTLAWKDPQNIVEEIKAEEAALKDSAGETK
;
A
#
# COMPACT_ATOMS: atom_id res chain seq x y z
N MET A 1 -27.22 3.31 -14.84
CA MET A 1 -25.79 3.10 -15.17
C MET A 1 -25.37 1.74 -14.62
N SER A 2 -24.85 0.84 -15.45
CA SER A 2 -24.43 -0.51 -15.05
C SER A 2 -23.26 -0.43 -14.06
N GLN A 3 -23.42 -1.00 -12.85
CA GLN A 3 -22.39 -1.15 -11.83
C GLN A 3 -21.28 -2.11 -12.30
N LYS A 4 -20.48 -1.69 -13.27
CA LYS A 4 -19.16 -2.28 -13.53
C LYS A 4 -18.15 -1.65 -12.58
N THR A 5 -18.38 -1.81 -11.28
CA THR A 5 -17.42 -1.45 -10.24
C THR A 5 -16.12 -2.21 -10.51
N LEU A 6 -14.97 -1.56 -10.33
CA LEU A 6 -13.67 -2.24 -10.32
C LEU A 6 -13.68 -3.29 -9.21
N LYS A 7 -14.08 -4.52 -9.52
CA LYS A 7 -14.25 -5.62 -8.55
C LYS A 7 -13.01 -5.83 -7.69
N PHE A 8 -11.84 -5.56 -8.25
CA PHE A 8 -10.56 -5.52 -7.54
C PHE A 8 -10.58 -4.69 -6.24
N VAL A 9 -11.22 -3.52 -6.24
CA VAL A 9 -11.23 -2.60 -5.10
C VAL A 9 -12.13 -3.10 -3.97
N ASN A 10 -13.16 -3.88 -4.29
CA ASN A 10 -14.10 -4.39 -3.28
C ASN A 10 -13.47 -5.43 -2.36
N SER A 11 -12.48 -6.16 -2.85
CA SER A 11 -11.77 -7.21 -2.10
C SER A 11 -10.58 -6.65 -1.29
N LEU A 12 -10.28 -5.35 -1.41
CA LEU A 12 -9.21 -4.67 -0.68
C LEU A 12 -9.75 -4.06 0.61
N ARG A 13 -9.12 -4.38 1.74
CA ARG A 13 -9.49 -3.84 3.06
C ARG A 13 -8.28 -3.25 3.77
N VAL A 14 -8.36 -1.99 4.19
CA VAL A 14 -7.37 -1.39 5.10
C VAL A 14 -7.59 -1.97 6.49
N THR A 15 -6.57 -2.58 7.07
CA THR A 15 -6.64 -3.19 8.42
C THR A 15 -6.02 -2.29 9.48
N HIS A 16 -5.05 -1.47 9.09
CA HIS A 16 -4.41 -0.52 9.99
C HIS A 16 -3.83 0.65 9.19
N ALA A 17 -4.01 1.88 9.69
CA ALA A 17 -3.42 3.07 9.09
C ALA A 17 -2.98 4.02 10.20
N ILE A 18 -1.73 4.47 10.09
CA ILE A 18 -1.15 5.55 10.88
C ILE A 18 -0.37 6.47 9.92
N PRO A 19 0.00 7.69 10.32
CA PRO A 19 0.83 8.54 9.48
C PRO A 19 2.07 7.83 8.94
N GLY A 20 2.25 7.88 7.62
CA GLY A 20 3.35 7.24 6.91
C GLY A 20 3.28 5.71 6.79
N ARG A 21 2.29 5.01 7.36
CA ARG A 21 2.19 3.55 7.24
C ARG A 21 0.76 3.05 7.07
N VAL A 22 0.57 2.16 6.12
CA VAL A 22 -0.73 1.51 5.89
C VAL A 22 -0.52 0.01 5.76
N LYS A 23 -1.38 -0.75 6.43
CA LYS A 23 -1.54 -2.20 6.21
C LYS A 23 -2.90 -2.44 5.59
N PHE A 24 -2.92 -3.29 4.57
CA PHE A 24 -4.16 -3.72 3.96
C PHE A 24 -4.10 -5.19 3.56
N GLU A 25 -5.27 -5.75 3.35
CA GLU A 25 -5.48 -7.12 2.90
C GLU A 25 -6.20 -7.10 1.55
N LEU A 26 -5.90 -8.09 0.72
CA LEU A 26 -6.59 -8.38 -0.52
C LEU A 26 -6.98 -9.84 -0.54
N ASP A 27 -8.29 -10.12 -0.60
CA ASP A 27 -8.78 -11.48 -0.79
C ASP A 27 -8.57 -11.91 -2.25
N VAL A 28 -8.01 -13.10 -2.45
CA VAL A 28 -7.81 -13.67 -3.78
C VAL A 28 -9.11 -14.31 -4.23
N GLU A 29 -9.78 -13.67 -5.19
CA GLU A 29 -10.99 -14.18 -5.83
C GLU A 29 -10.67 -14.81 -7.20
N GLN A 30 -11.61 -15.60 -7.72
CA GLN A 30 -11.49 -16.25 -9.03
C GLN A 30 -11.07 -15.30 -10.14
N HIS A 31 -11.58 -14.07 -10.13
CA HIS A 31 -11.31 -13.07 -11.16
C HIS A 31 -9.92 -12.41 -11.02
N HIS A 32 -9.21 -12.61 -9.90
CA HIS A 32 -7.82 -12.22 -9.70
C HIS A 32 -6.82 -13.27 -10.21
N THR A 33 -7.29 -14.49 -10.50
CA THR A 33 -6.43 -15.63 -10.87
C THR A 33 -6.27 -15.80 -12.38
N ASN A 34 -5.23 -16.54 -12.77
CA ASN A 34 -4.98 -16.94 -14.15
C ASN A 34 -5.55 -18.35 -14.44
N ARG A 35 -5.32 -18.87 -15.66
CA ARG A 35 -5.76 -20.23 -16.06
C ARG A 35 -5.24 -21.34 -15.14
N LEU A 36 -4.10 -21.14 -14.47
CA LEU A 36 -3.50 -22.07 -13.53
C LEU A 36 -4.07 -21.94 -12.10
N LYS A 37 -5.12 -21.14 -11.90
CA LYS A 37 -5.79 -20.93 -10.59
C LYS A 37 -4.91 -20.31 -9.51
N ILE A 38 -3.78 -19.73 -9.90
CA ILE A 38 -2.94 -18.88 -9.04
C ILE A 38 -3.20 -17.42 -9.36
N LEU A 39 -2.88 -16.55 -8.41
CA LEU A 39 -2.97 -15.11 -8.62
C LEU A 39 -2.23 -14.68 -9.90
N HIS A 40 -2.96 -13.99 -10.78
CA HIS A 40 -2.39 -13.51 -12.04
C HIS A 40 -1.38 -12.39 -11.73
N GLY A 41 -0.17 -12.49 -12.28
CA GLY A 41 0.88 -11.49 -12.06
C GLY A 41 0.44 -10.08 -12.43
N GLY A 42 -0.37 -9.92 -13.49
CA GLY A 42 -0.99 -8.64 -13.88
C GLY A 42 -1.88 -7.99 -12.80
N THR A 43 -2.53 -8.78 -11.94
CA THR A 43 -3.34 -8.25 -10.82
C THR A 43 -2.44 -7.50 -9.83
N ILE A 44 -1.31 -8.11 -9.45
CA ILE A 44 -0.32 -7.48 -8.57
C ILE A 44 0.54 -6.46 -9.31
N ALA A 45 0.82 -6.62 -10.59
CA ALA A 45 1.67 -5.71 -11.38
C ALA A 45 1.09 -4.30 -11.46
N SER A 46 -0.23 -4.16 -11.38
CA SER A 46 -0.91 -2.86 -11.25
C SER A 46 -0.51 -2.12 -9.97
N MET A 47 -0.09 -2.86 -8.94
CA MET A 47 0.43 -2.34 -7.69
C MET A 47 1.95 -2.29 -7.71
N VAL A 48 2.66 -3.40 -7.97
CA VAL A 48 4.14 -3.49 -7.93
C VAL A 48 4.68 -4.73 -8.64
N THR A 49 6.01 -4.86 -8.70
CA THR A 49 6.71 -6.04 -9.24
C THR A 49 6.36 -7.33 -8.48
N TYR A 50 5.88 -8.31 -9.25
CA TYR A 50 5.59 -9.67 -8.81
C TYR A 50 6.87 -10.51 -8.70
N LEU A 51 7.02 -11.27 -7.62
CA LEU A 51 8.21 -12.07 -7.32
C LEU A 51 7.91 -13.57 -7.19
N ASN A 52 6.86 -13.93 -6.45
CA ASN A 52 6.48 -15.31 -6.16
C ASN A 52 4.95 -15.48 -6.23
N SER A 53 4.47 -16.72 -6.21
CA SER A 53 3.04 -17.03 -6.14
C SER A 53 2.36 -16.30 -4.98
N GLY A 54 1.38 -15.45 -5.30
CA GLY A 54 0.60 -14.72 -4.30
C GLY A 54 -0.46 -15.56 -3.57
N GLY A 55 -0.72 -16.79 -4.04
CA GLY A 55 -1.74 -17.68 -3.49
C GLY A 55 -2.79 -18.08 -4.53
N THR A 56 -3.77 -18.85 -4.09
CA THR A 56 -4.93 -19.31 -4.86
C THR A 56 -6.21 -18.69 -4.33
N GLU A 57 -7.34 -18.97 -4.97
CA GLU A 57 -8.66 -18.52 -4.52
C GLU A 57 -8.92 -18.89 -3.06
N GLY A 58 -9.45 -17.94 -2.29
CA GLY A 58 -9.71 -18.10 -0.86
C GLY A 58 -8.52 -17.79 0.05
N ASN A 59 -7.31 -17.59 -0.48
CA ASN A 59 -6.20 -17.02 0.30
C ASN A 59 -6.33 -15.50 0.42
N THR A 60 -5.64 -14.94 1.42
CA THR A 60 -5.52 -13.50 1.62
C THR A 60 -4.07 -13.06 1.46
N ILE A 61 -3.87 -11.94 0.77
CA ILE A 61 -2.55 -11.32 0.65
C ILE A 61 -2.54 -10.10 1.56
N ARG A 62 -1.51 -10.00 2.40
CA ARG A 62 -1.29 -8.83 3.25
C ARG A 62 -0.27 -7.92 2.62
N ALA A 63 -0.49 -6.62 2.72
CA ALA A 63 0.44 -5.61 2.26
C ALA A 63 0.84 -4.70 3.39
N GLU A 64 2.13 -4.36 3.43
CA GLU A 64 2.66 -3.31 4.29
C GLU A 64 3.26 -2.21 3.42
N VAL A 65 2.74 -0.99 3.60
CA VAL A 65 3.18 0.21 2.89
C VAL A 65 3.83 1.16 3.89
N VAL A 66 4.98 1.70 3.51
CA VAL A 66 5.68 2.76 4.24
C VAL A 66 5.89 3.94 3.30
N CYS A 67 5.65 5.14 3.78
CA CYS A 67 6.11 6.37 3.14
C CYS A 67 7.48 6.71 3.71
N ASP A 68 8.53 6.50 2.92
CA ASP A 68 9.91 6.70 3.38
C ASP A 68 10.29 8.17 3.41
N LYS A 69 9.69 8.97 2.51
CA LYS A 69 9.93 10.41 2.44
C LYS A 69 8.71 11.12 1.89
N PHE A 70 8.26 12.14 2.62
CA PHE A 70 7.18 13.03 2.20
C PHE A 70 7.71 14.46 2.04
N GLY A 71 8.01 14.86 0.80
CA GLY A 71 8.54 16.19 0.48
C GLY A 71 7.48 17.15 -0.07
N LYS A 72 7.86 18.41 -0.27
CA LYS A 72 6.96 19.45 -0.82
C LYS A 72 6.38 19.09 -2.20
N THR A 73 7.17 18.41 -3.03
CA THR A 73 6.80 18.09 -4.42
C THR A 73 6.54 16.60 -4.62
N LEU A 74 7.36 15.74 -4.02
CA LEU A 74 7.32 14.30 -4.22
C LEU A 74 7.23 13.55 -2.89
N ALA A 75 6.44 12.48 -2.90
CA ALA A 75 6.41 11.47 -1.84
C ALA A 75 6.85 10.12 -2.40
N TYR A 76 7.68 9.42 -1.64
CA TYR A 76 8.18 8.10 -1.98
C TYR A 76 7.56 7.08 -1.02
N THR A 77 7.04 6.00 -1.58
CA THR A 77 6.44 4.91 -0.81
C THR A 77 7.03 3.60 -1.25
N ASN A 78 7.27 2.70 -0.29
CA ASN A 78 7.65 1.32 -0.53
C ASN A 78 6.54 0.40 -0.03
N ILE A 79 6.32 -0.69 -0.73
CA ILE A 79 5.30 -1.69 -0.41
C ILE A 79 5.86 -3.10 -0.54
N LYS A 80 5.46 -3.96 0.39
CA LYS A 80 5.71 -5.40 0.36
C LYS A 80 4.39 -6.14 0.51
N PHE A 81 4.20 -7.17 -0.31
CA PHE A 81 3.08 -8.10 -0.20
C PHE A 81 3.56 -9.43 0.34
N PHE A 82 2.76 -10.01 1.24
CA PHE A 82 3.02 -11.25 1.93
C PHE A 82 1.86 -12.21 1.74
N ASN A 83 2.15 -13.49 1.51
CA ASN A 83 1.14 -14.54 1.56
C ASN A 83 0.86 -15.00 3.00
N ASP A 84 -0.02 -16.00 3.15
CA ASP A 84 -0.36 -16.62 4.43
C ASP A 84 0.84 -17.26 5.16
N LYS A 85 1.92 -17.58 4.42
CA LYS A 85 3.17 -18.13 4.96
C LYS A 85 4.18 -17.06 5.37
N ASN A 86 3.81 -15.78 5.31
CA ASN A 86 4.69 -14.63 5.52
C ASN A 86 5.84 -14.49 4.50
N GLU A 87 5.74 -15.13 3.33
CA GLU A 87 6.72 -15.00 2.27
C GLU A 87 6.42 -13.76 1.42
N ILE A 88 7.46 -13.02 1.00
CA ILE A 88 7.27 -11.88 0.10
C ILE A 88 6.92 -12.38 -1.30
N VAL A 89 5.74 -11.99 -1.78
CA VAL A 89 5.24 -12.38 -3.10
C VAL A 89 5.33 -11.26 -4.12
N ALA A 90 5.42 -10.01 -3.65
CA ALA A 90 5.60 -8.84 -4.49
C ALA A 90 6.18 -7.68 -3.69
N ARG A 91 6.93 -6.79 -4.36
CA ARG A 91 7.46 -5.58 -3.74
C ARG A 91 7.68 -4.48 -4.76
N GLY A 92 7.67 -3.23 -4.33
CA GLY A 92 8.04 -2.11 -5.18
C GLY A 92 7.89 -0.78 -4.49
N SER A 93 8.06 0.28 -5.28
CA SER A 93 7.97 1.66 -4.80
C SER A 93 7.16 2.52 -5.76
N HIS A 94 6.39 3.46 -5.20
CA HIS A 94 5.73 4.52 -5.98
C HIS A 94 6.29 5.87 -5.60
N THR A 95 6.50 6.70 -6.63
CA THR A 95 6.78 8.13 -6.47
C THR A 95 5.53 8.89 -6.86
N LYS A 96 5.02 9.72 -5.94
CA LYS A 96 3.78 10.48 -6.13
C LYS A 96 4.09 11.96 -6.16
N TYR A 97 3.50 12.70 -7.10
CA TYR A 97 3.52 14.16 -7.08
C TYR A 97 2.48 14.68 -6.09
N VAL A 98 2.91 15.43 -5.08
CA VAL A 98 2.09 15.78 -3.91
C VAL A 98 1.91 17.29 -3.71
N THR A 99 2.45 18.14 -4.58
CA THR A 99 2.36 19.62 -4.43
C THR A 99 0.94 20.11 -4.17
N LEU A 100 -0.06 19.54 -4.86
CA LEU A 100 -1.47 19.92 -4.68
C LEU A 100 -2.09 19.36 -3.41
N ALA A 101 -1.62 18.21 -2.91
CA ALA A 101 -2.13 17.60 -1.69
C ALA A 101 -1.90 18.52 -0.47
N TRP A 102 -0.82 19.31 -0.45
CA TRP A 102 -0.56 20.29 0.60
C TRP A 102 -1.62 21.39 0.75
N LYS A 103 -2.46 21.60 -0.27
CA LYS A 103 -3.48 22.66 -0.31
C LYS A 103 -4.89 22.14 -0.05
N ASP A 104 -5.06 20.83 0.05
CA ASP A 104 -6.37 20.22 0.23
C ASP A 104 -6.82 20.40 1.70
N PRO A 105 -7.99 21.01 1.96
CA PRO A 105 -8.46 21.25 3.32
C PRO A 105 -8.80 19.97 4.09
N GLN A 106 -8.93 18.81 3.43
CA GLN A 106 -9.19 17.53 4.08
C GLN A 106 -7.91 16.81 4.51
N ASN A 107 -6.72 17.27 4.10
CA ASN A 107 -5.47 16.63 4.44
C ASN A 107 -4.93 17.11 5.81
N ILE A 108 -4.57 16.15 6.66
CA ILE A 108 -4.05 16.36 8.02
C ILE A 108 -2.55 16.73 8.04
N VAL A 109 -2.16 17.66 7.19
CA VAL A 109 -0.75 18.02 6.93
C VAL A 109 -0.04 18.54 8.18
N GLU A 110 -0.71 19.37 8.97
CA GLU A 110 -0.11 19.98 10.16
C GLU A 110 0.02 18.99 11.33
N GLU A 111 -0.93 18.06 11.45
CA GLU A 111 -0.87 16.97 12.43
C GLU A 111 0.33 16.04 12.16
N ILE A 112 0.57 15.70 10.89
CA ILE A 112 1.72 14.88 10.49
C ILE A 112 3.05 15.57 10.83
N LYS A 113 3.16 16.89 10.62
CA LYS A 113 4.37 17.65 10.99
C LYS A 113 4.60 17.64 12.51
N ALA A 114 3.54 17.75 13.29
CA ALA A 114 3.62 17.73 14.75
C ALA A 114 4.08 16.35 15.27
N GLU A 115 3.55 15.26 14.70
CA GLU A 115 3.98 13.90 15.04
C GLU A 115 5.43 13.62 14.59
N GLU A 116 5.83 14.05 13.38
CA GLU A 116 7.22 13.92 12.93
C GLU A 116 8.20 14.68 13.84
N ALA A 117 7.81 15.87 14.32
CA ALA A 117 8.62 16.64 15.27
C ALA A 117 8.71 15.92 16.62
N ALA A 118 7.59 15.44 17.17
CA ALA A 118 7.56 14.69 18.42
C ALA A 118 8.38 13.39 18.37
N LEU A 119 8.34 12.67 17.24
CA LEU A 119 9.15 11.47 17.03
C LEU A 119 10.65 11.79 16.96
N LYS A 120 11.05 12.88 16.30
CA LYS A 120 12.46 13.33 16.25
C LYS A 120 12.97 13.79 17.62
N ASP A 121 12.14 14.47 18.40
CA ASP A 121 12.47 14.92 19.75
C ASP A 121 12.65 13.75 20.72
N SER A 122 11.91 12.65 20.53
CA SER A 122 12.06 11.41 21.31
C SER A 122 13.25 10.54 20.90
N ALA A 123 13.82 10.75 19.70
CA ALA A 123 14.88 9.92 19.12
C ALA A 123 16.31 10.45 19.41
N GLY A 124 16.47 11.60 20.06
CA GLY A 124 17.76 12.04 20.61
C GLY A 124 18.90 12.15 19.59
N GLU A 125 18.65 12.65 18.39
CA GLU A 125 19.74 13.01 17.46
C GLU A 125 20.32 14.38 17.86
N THR A 126 21.47 14.34 18.52
CA THR A 126 22.33 15.50 18.75
C THR A 126 22.87 15.93 17.38
N LYS A 127 22.73 17.24 17.08
CA LYS A 127 23.20 17.91 15.86
C LYS A 127 24.56 17.45 15.35
#